data_AF-A0A6J6CGR4-F1
#
_entry.id   AF-A0A6J6CGR4-F1
#
_cell.length_a   1.000
_cell.length_b   1.000
_cell.length_c   1.000
_cell.angle_alpha   90.00
_cell.angle_beta   90.00
_cell.angle_gamma   90.00
#
_symmetry.space_group_name_H-M   'P 1'
#
loop_
_entity.id
_entity.type
_entity.pdbx_description
1 polymer ?
#
loop_
_entity_poly.entity_id
_entity_poly.type
_entity_poly.pdbx_seq_one_letter_code
_entity_poly.pdbx_strand_id
1 'polypeptide(L)'
;MTPHRHVPSIIAALIERGETVSVAESVTAGGLGRALTFSPGASAVFRGGVIAYSNEVKIQHLEVNPELITRHSVVSEEVANAMADSIRKKFGTTWGIATTGVAGPGDFEGIAEGTVWIAIRGPINQSLQLALDSGRDAIQTGAISSAIGTFARILGASSKAK
;
A
#
# COMPACT_ATOMS: atom_id res chain seq x y z
N MET A 1 -12.52 10.88 6.34
CA MET A 1 -12.04 11.25 4.99
C MET A 1 -12.46 10.14 4.03
N THR A 2 -13.05 10.44 2.87
CA THR A 2 -13.53 9.39 1.95
C THR A 2 -12.34 8.76 1.20
N PRO A 3 -12.06 7.45 1.34
CA PRO A 3 -10.87 6.84 0.76
C PRO A 3 -10.76 6.94 -0.77
N HIS A 4 -11.87 7.25 -1.44
CA HIS A 4 -12.00 7.21 -2.90
C HIS A 4 -11.85 8.56 -3.60
N ARG A 5 -11.66 9.68 -2.86
CA ARG A 5 -11.67 11.04 -3.44
C ARG A 5 -10.72 11.20 -4.64
N HIS A 6 -9.52 10.62 -4.56
CA HIS A 6 -8.50 10.76 -5.60
C HIS A 6 -8.46 9.60 -6.60
N VAL A 7 -9.27 8.56 -6.40
CA VAL A 7 -9.22 7.35 -7.24
C VAL A 7 -9.50 7.65 -8.71
N PRO A 8 -10.55 8.42 -9.09
CA PRO A 8 -10.80 8.73 -10.50
C PRO A 8 -9.60 9.39 -11.19
N SER A 9 -8.92 10.33 -10.52
CA SER A 9 -7.73 10.99 -11.07
C SER A 9 -6.52 10.05 -11.18
N ILE A 10 -6.36 9.11 -10.24
CA ILE A 10 -5.30 8.09 -10.30
C ILE A 10 -5.54 7.18 -11.51
N ILE A 11 -6.76 6.67 -11.67
CA ILE A 11 -7.11 5.77 -12.79
C ILE A 11 -6.90 6.48 -14.13
N ALA A 12 -7.38 7.70 -14.28
CA ALA A 12 -7.19 8.48 -15.51
C ALA A 12 -5.70 8.69 -15.83
N ALA A 13 -4.89 9.10 -14.84
CA ALA A 13 -3.45 9.33 -15.05
C ALA A 13 -2.69 8.04 -15.42
N LEU A 14 -3.02 6.91 -14.79
CA LEU A 14 -2.40 5.63 -15.14
C LEU A 14 -2.77 5.19 -16.56
N ILE A 15 -4.04 5.36 -16.97
CA ILE A 15 -4.49 5.06 -18.34
C ILE A 15 -3.74 5.92 -19.35
N GLU A 16 -3.67 7.23 -19.13
CA GLU A 16 -2.98 8.18 -20.02
C GLU A 16 -1.49 7.82 -20.19
N ARG A 17 -0.86 7.30 -19.14
CA ARG A 17 0.57 6.93 -19.14
C ARG A 17 0.84 5.50 -19.57
N GLY A 18 -0.19 4.68 -19.79
CA GLY A 18 -0.03 3.24 -20.02
C GLY A 18 0.59 2.50 -18.83
N GLU A 19 0.43 3.04 -17.62
CA GLU A 19 1.00 2.48 -16.38
C GLU A 19 -0.01 1.59 -15.66
N THR A 20 0.48 0.66 -14.84
CA THR A 20 -0.35 -0.30 -14.11
C THR A 20 0.04 -0.38 -12.64
N VAL A 21 -0.87 -0.84 -11.78
CA VAL A 21 -0.67 -0.91 -10.33
C VAL A 21 -1.16 -2.23 -9.73
N SER A 22 -0.43 -2.72 -8.73
CA SER A 22 -0.80 -3.85 -7.88
C SER A 22 -0.60 -3.52 -6.39
N VAL A 23 -1.21 -4.30 -5.49
CA VAL A 23 -1.18 -4.03 -4.04
C VAL A 23 -0.82 -5.24 -3.17
N ALA A 24 -0.06 -5.00 -2.11
CA ALA A 24 0.22 -5.97 -1.05
C ALA A 24 -0.33 -5.46 0.28
N GLU A 25 -1.40 -6.06 0.78
CA GLU A 25 -2.13 -5.54 1.93
C GLU A 25 -1.94 -6.43 3.16
N SER A 26 -1.56 -5.86 4.29
CA SER A 26 -1.66 -6.50 5.60
C SER A 26 -2.73 -5.78 6.42
N VAL A 27 -2.39 -4.62 7.00
CA VAL A 27 -3.26 -3.89 7.93
C VAL A 27 -4.60 -3.49 7.32
N THR A 28 -4.65 -3.22 6.00
CA THR A 28 -5.86 -2.80 5.27
C THR A 28 -6.74 -3.94 4.75
N ALA A 29 -6.25 -5.19 4.78
CA ALA A 29 -7.00 -6.42 4.52
C ALA A 29 -7.88 -6.43 3.25
N GLY A 30 -7.45 -5.79 2.15
CA GLY A 30 -8.18 -5.72 0.87
C GLY A 30 -8.89 -4.39 0.63
N GLY A 31 -8.92 -3.51 1.63
CA GLY A 31 -9.56 -2.20 1.53
C GLY A 31 -8.89 -1.26 0.52
N LEU A 32 -7.57 -1.37 0.33
CA LEU A 32 -6.85 -0.55 -0.66
C LEU A 32 -7.15 -1.01 -2.09
N GLY A 33 -7.12 -2.32 -2.35
CA GLY A 33 -7.54 -2.90 -3.62
C GLY A 33 -8.97 -2.51 -3.95
N ARG A 34 -9.90 -2.69 -3.00
CA ARG A 34 -11.30 -2.25 -3.14
C ARG A 34 -11.40 -0.76 -3.47
N ALA A 35 -10.58 0.07 -2.84
CA ALA A 35 -10.60 1.51 -3.08
C ALA A 35 -10.16 1.87 -4.49
N LEU A 36 -9.09 1.26 -5.00
CA LEU A 36 -8.61 1.48 -6.38
C LEU A 36 -9.61 0.97 -7.42
N THR A 37 -10.31 -0.12 -7.15
CA THR A 37 -11.32 -0.69 -8.05
C THR A 37 -12.71 -0.05 -7.93
N PHE A 38 -12.88 0.96 -7.08
CA PHE A 38 -14.17 1.63 -6.91
C PHE A 38 -14.57 2.50 -8.12
N SER A 39 -13.59 2.99 -8.89
CA SER A 39 -13.84 3.88 -10.04
C SER A 39 -13.94 3.09 -11.35
N PRO A 40 -14.87 3.46 -12.25
CA PRO A 40 -14.90 2.92 -13.61
C PRO A 40 -13.56 3.04 -14.32
N GLY A 41 -13.21 2.04 -15.14
CA GLY A 41 -11.93 1.99 -15.86
C GLY A 41 -10.78 1.39 -15.06
N ALA A 42 -10.97 1.08 -13.77
CA ALA A 42 -9.90 0.49 -12.94
C ALA A 42 -9.33 -0.83 -13.50
N SER A 43 -10.13 -1.63 -14.21
CA SER A 43 -9.68 -2.88 -14.86
C SER A 43 -8.60 -2.67 -15.93
N ALA A 44 -8.48 -1.47 -16.50
CA ALA A 44 -7.43 -1.15 -17.46
C ALA A 44 -6.04 -1.13 -16.81
N VAL A 45 -5.95 -0.73 -15.52
CA VAL A 45 -4.69 -0.40 -14.85
C VAL A 45 -4.40 -1.21 -13.58
N PHE A 46 -5.43 -1.62 -12.83
CA PHE A 46 -5.28 -2.43 -11.62
C PHE A 46 -5.14 -3.92 -12.00
N ARG A 47 -4.02 -4.55 -11.60
CA ARG A 47 -3.75 -5.96 -11.96
C ARG A 47 -4.10 -6.97 -10.88
N GLY A 48 -4.30 -6.52 -9.65
CA GLY A 48 -4.62 -7.40 -8.53
C GLY A 48 -3.75 -7.10 -7.31
N GLY A 49 -3.79 -8.02 -6.36
CA GLY A 49 -3.02 -7.88 -5.14
C GLY A 49 -2.97 -9.16 -4.32
N VAL A 50 -2.19 -9.11 -3.24
CA VAL A 50 -2.05 -10.17 -2.24
C VAL A 50 -2.41 -9.60 -0.88
N ILE A 51 -3.30 -10.27 -0.15
CA ILE A 51 -3.56 -9.97 1.25
C ILE A 51 -2.59 -10.82 2.09
N ALA A 52 -1.50 -10.22 2.54
CA ALA A 52 -0.44 -10.86 3.30
C ALA A 52 -0.52 -10.54 4.79
N TYR A 53 -1.57 -11.01 5.44
CA TYR A 53 -1.86 -10.69 6.85
C TYR A 53 -0.84 -11.30 7.83
N SER A 54 -0.40 -12.54 7.59
CA SER A 54 0.60 -13.23 8.43
C SER A 54 2.02 -13.10 7.88
N ASN A 55 3.02 -13.32 8.74
CA ASN A 55 4.43 -13.40 8.33
C ASN A 55 4.65 -14.50 7.29
N GLU A 56 4.00 -15.64 7.46
CA GLU A 56 4.08 -16.77 6.52
C GLU A 56 3.64 -16.35 5.11
N VAL A 57 2.52 -15.65 4.97
CA VAL A 57 2.04 -15.20 3.65
C VAL A 57 2.99 -14.15 3.07
N LYS A 58 3.55 -13.24 3.89
CA LYS A 58 4.58 -12.29 3.45
C LYS A 58 5.81 -13.01 2.90
N ILE A 59 6.25 -14.08 3.55
CA ILE A 59 7.43 -14.84 3.13
C ILE A 59 7.12 -15.69 1.88
N GLN A 60 6.04 -16.47 1.88
CA GLN A 60 5.74 -17.43 0.82
C GLN A 60 5.22 -16.77 -0.46
N HIS A 61 4.37 -15.75 -0.35
CA HIS A 61 3.70 -15.16 -1.50
C HIS A 61 4.29 -13.83 -1.96
N LEU A 62 4.91 -13.09 -1.04
CA LEU A 62 5.60 -11.84 -1.34
C LEU A 62 7.13 -11.96 -1.21
N GLU A 63 7.68 -13.16 -0.97
CA GLU A 63 9.14 -13.39 -0.96
C GLU A 63 9.89 -12.42 -0.03
N VAL A 64 9.23 -11.94 1.03
CA VAL A 64 9.86 -11.08 2.04
C VAL A 64 10.90 -11.92 2.77
N ASN A 65 12.17 -11.48 2.74
CA ASN A 65 13.23 -12.17 3.45
C ASN A 65 12.90 -12.24 4.95
N PRO A 66 12.83 -13.43 5.57
CA PRO A 66 12.56 -13.58 6.99
C PRO A 66 13.52 -12.78 7.88
N GLU A 67 14.78 -12.60 7.47
CA GLU A 67 15.75 -11.79 8.22
C GLU A 67 15.34 -10.32 8.35
N LEU A 68 14.61 -9.76 7.40
CA LEU A 68 14.08 -8.39 7.51
C LEU A 68 13.06 -8.28 8.64
N ILE A 69 12.17 -9.28 8.75
CA ILE A 69 11.18 -9.33 9.82
C ILE A 69 11.89 -9.48 11.17
N THR A 70 12.89 -10.34 11.27
CA THR A 70 13.66 -10.52 12.52
C THR A 70 14.42 -9.26 12.94
N ARG A 71 15.02 -8.53 11.99
CA ARG A 71 15.85 -7.34 12.31
C ARG A 71 15.03 -6.07 12.54
N HIS A 72 13.93 -5.88 11.82
CA HIS A 72 13.20 -4.61 11.78
C HIS A 72 11.76 -4.70 12.29
N SER A 73 11.25 -5.89 12.61
CA SER A 73 9.84 -6.23 12.81
C SER A 73 9.01 -6.26 11.52
N VAL A 74 7.83 -6.90 11.58
CA VAL A 74 6.85 -6.95 10.49
C VAL A 74 6.22 -5.58 10.18
N VAL A 75 6.24 -4.65 11.14
CA VAL A 75 5.75 -3.28 10.97
C VAL A 75 6.93 -2.33 10.86
N SER A 76 7.55 -2.32 9.68
CA SER A 76 8.75 -1.54 9.38
C SER A 76 8.74 -1.01 7.95
N GLU A 77 9.57 0.00 7.71
CA GLU A 77 9.77 0.55 6.38
C GLU A 77 10.33 -0.50 5.41
N GLU A 78 11.28 -1.31 5.89
CA GLU A 78 11.98 -2.33 5.11
C GLU A 78 11.01 -3.42 4.65
N VAL A 79 10.14 -3.90 5.54
CA VAL A 79 9.11 -4.89 5.19
C VAL A 79 8.08 -4.28 4.23
N ALA A 80 7.64 -3.04 4.45
CA ALA A 80 6.71 -2.37 3.54
C ALA A 80 7.32 -2.20 2.13
N ASN A 81 8.58 -1.75 2.04
CA ASN A 81 9.32 -1.63 0.79
C ASN A 81 9.46 -2.98 0.07
N ALA A 82 9.84 -4.03 0.80
CA ALA A 82 9.99 -5.37 0.25
C ALA A 82 8.66 -5.92 -0.29
N MET A 83 7.55 -5.73 0.44
CA MET A 83 6.21 -6.10 -0.01
C MET A 83 5.81 -5.37 -1.28
N ALA A 84 6.06 -4.05 -1.37
CA ALA A 84 5.69 -3.23 -2.52
C ALA A 84 6.53 -3.54 -3.76
N ASP A 85 7.84 -3.77 -3.60
CA ASP A 85 8.69 -4.19 -4.73
C ASP A 85 8.33 -5.60 -5.21
N SER A 86 8.03 -6.51 -4.28
CA SER A 86 7.64 -7.88 -4.62
C SER A 86 6.33 -7.93 -5.40
N ILE A 87 5.27 -7.28 -4.91
CA ILE A 87 3.97 -7.31 -5.61
C ILE A 87 4.08 -6.70 -7.01
N ARG A 88 4.84 -5.60 -7.13
CA ARG A 88 5.12 -4.95 -8.41
C ARG A 88 5.72 -5.93 -9.42
N LYS A 89 6.77 -6.64 -9.00
CA LYS A 89 7.46 -7.66 -9.81
C LYS A 89 6.54 -8.84 -10.13
N LYS A 90 5.84 -9.38 -9.12
CA LYS A 90 4.97 -10.55 -9.25
C LYS A 90 3.85 -10.35 -10.28
N PHE A 91 3.28 -9.15 -10.32
CA PHE A 91 2.21 -8.80 -11.27
C PHE A 91 2.71 -8.12 -12.55
N GLY A 92 4.02 -7.89 -12.70
CA GLY A 92 4.58 -7.16 -13.84
C GLY A 92 4.03 -5.74 -13.99
N THR A 93 3.74 -5.09 -12.86
CA THR A 93 3.12 -3.75 -12.85
C THR A 93 4.14 -2.62 -12.80
N THR A 94 3.76 -1.42 -13.23
CA THR A 94 4.60 -0.22 -13.09
C THR A 94 4.75 0.17 -11.62
N TRP A 95 3.67 0.03 -10.86
CA TRP A 95 3.56 0.47 -9.47
C TRP A 95 3.16 -0.67 -8.54
N GLY A 96 3.80 -0.75 -7.38
CA GLY A 96 3.38 -1.60 -6.26
C GLY A 96 3.12 -0.75 -5.03
N ILE A 97 2.01 -1.00 -4.33
CA ILE A 97 1.70 -0.31 -3.06
C ILE A 97 1.54 -1.35 -1.96
N ALA A 98 2.21 -1.15 -0.83
CA ALA A 98 2.11 -2.04 0.31
C ALA A 98 1.66 -1.33 1.59
N THR A 99 0.95 -2.07 2.45
CA THR A 99 0.54 -1.62 3.78
C THR A 99 0.86 -2.68 4.85
N THR A 100 1.54 -2.29 5.92
CA THR A 100 1.78 -3.12 7.12
C THR A 100 1.63 -2.25 8.36
N GLY A 101 1.11 -2.79 9.46
CA GLY A 101 0.77 -1.97 10.62
C GLY A 101 -0.03 -2.68 11.69
N VAL A 102 -0.16 -2.01 12.83
CA VAL A 102 -0.92 -2.46 13.99
C VAL A 102 -2.27 -1.74 14.00
N ALA A 103 -3.34 -2.43 13.60
CA ALA A 103 -4.69 -1.86 13.64
C ALA A 103 -5.34 -1.91 15.03
N GLY A 104 -4.71 -2.57 16.01
CA GLY A 104 -5.28 -2.75 17.34
C GLY A 104 -6.40 -3.80 17.45
N PRO A 105 -6.99 -3.98 18.64
CA PRO A 105 -6.67 -3.21 19.85
C PRO A 105 -5.33 -3.60 20.46
N GLY A 106 -4.63 -2.61 21.03
CA GLY A 106 -3.38 -2.75 21.76
C GLY A 106 -2.13 -2.81 20.89
N ASP A 107 -0.99 -2.75 21.58
CA ASP A 107 0.34 -2.81 21.00
C ASP A 107 0.68 -4.24 20.55
N PHE A 108 1.55 -4.36 19.55
CA PHE A 108 2.01 -5.63 19.02
C PHE A 108 3.55 -5.66 19.04
N GLU A 109 4.13 -6.61 19.77
CA GLU A 109 5.59 -6.77 19.88
C GLU A 109 6.34 -5.47 20.25
N GLY A 110 5.75 -4.64 21.10
CA GLY A 110 6.30 -3.34 21.52
C GLY A 110 6.06 -2.19 20.53
N ILE A 111 5.29 -2.43 19.46
CA ILE A 111 4.91 -1.43 18.47
C ILE A 111 3.53 -0.90 18.82
N ALA A 112 3.41 0.42 18.96
CA ALA A 112 2.19 1.09 19.35
C ALA A 112 1.03 0.82 18.37
N GLU A 113 -0.17 0.64 18.91
CA GLU A 113 -1.41 0.67 18.12
C GLU A 113 -1.43 1.91 17.19
N GLY A 114 -1.89 1.71 15.96
CA GLY A 114 -1.99 2.78 14.97
C GLY A 114 -0.71 3.07 14.21
N THR A 115 0.40 2.41 14.56
CA THR A 115 1.63 2.45 13.74
C THR A 115 1.38 1.73 12.41
N VAL A 116 1.47 2.47 11.30
CA VAL A 116 1.29 1.92 9.95
C VAL A 116 2.41 2.40 9.05
N TRP A 117 2.99 1.48 8.28
CA TRP A 117 3.86 1.76 7.16
C TRP A 117 3.14 1.58 5.84
N ILE A 118 3.34 2.54 4.94
CA ILE A 118 2.92 2.50 3.55
C ILE A 118 4.16 2.65 2.69
N ALA A 119 4.29 1.80 1.67
CA ALA A 119 5.33 1.94 0.66
C ALA A 119 4.71 1.96 -0.73
N ILE A 120 5.19 2.85 -1.60
CA ILE A 120 4.84 2.96 -3.02
C ILE A 120 6.13 2.84 -3.80
N ARG A 121 6.18 1.87 -4.71
CA ARG A 121 7.38 1.54 -5.50
C ARG A 121 7.08 1.59 -6.98
N GLY A 122 7.96 2.20 -7.77
CA GLY A 122 7.79 2.42 -9.20
C GLY A 122 8.80 3.43 -9.75
N PRO A 123 8.44 4.22 -10.77
CA PRO A 123 9.27 5.33 -11.25
C PRO A 123 9.70 6.33 -10.15
N ILE A 124 8.85 6.53 -9.14
CA ILE A 124 9.17 7.32 -7.94
C ILE A 124 8.87 6.45 -6.72
N ASN A 125 9.86 6.28 -5.85
CA ASN A 125 9.68 5.51 -4.61
C ASN A 125 9.32 6.46 -3.47
N GLN A 126 8.35 6.08 -2.65
CA GLN A 126 7.94 6.83 -1.47
C GLN A 126 7.49 5.87 -0.36
N SER A 127 7.98 6.10 0.85
CA SER A 127 7.51 5.44 2.06
C SER A 127 6.99 6.44 3.07
N LEU A 128 6.03 6.03 3.90
CA LEU A 128 5.44 6.84 4.96
C LEU A 128 5.21 5.99 6.19
N GLN A 129 5.60 6.53 7.35
CA GLN A 129 5.12 6.07 8.65
C GLN A 129 3.93 6.93 9.07
N LEU A 130 2.88 6.28 9.57
CA LEU A 130 1.72 6.93 10.16
C LEU A 130 1.61 6.51 11.62
N ALA A 131 1.17 7.46 12.44
CA ALA A 131 0.62 7.21 13.76
C ALA A 131 -0.85 7.60 13.68
N LEU A 132 -1.73 6.59 13.61
CA LEU A 132 -3.18 6.75 13.53
C LEU A 132 -3.81 6.41 14.87
N ASP A 133 -5.02 6.90 15.12
CA ASP A 133 -5.73 6.66 16.37
C ASP A 133 -7.20 6.31 16.10
N SER A 134 -8.01 6.33 17.15
CA SER A 134 -9.47 6.18 17.07
C SER A 134 -9.96 4.77 16.69
N GLY A 135 -9.15 3.75 16.96
CA GLY A 135 -9.50 2.34 16.85
C GLY A 135 -9.36 1.74 15.46
N ARG A 136 -9.52 0.41 15.39
CA ARG A 136 -9.21 -0.42 14.23
C ARG A 136 -9.75 0.09 12.90
N ASP A 137 -11.04 0.38 12.81
CA ASP A 137 -11.67 0.79 11.56
C ASP A 137 -11.14 2.15 11.08
N ALA A 138 -10.87 3.07 12.01
CA ALA A 138 -10.31 4.38 11.71
C ALA A 138 -8.85 4.27 11.24
N ILE A 139 -8.04 3.42 11.89
CA ILE A 139 -6.65 3.13 11.49
C ILE A 139 -6.62 2.54 10.08
N GLN A 140 -7.46 1.55 9.79
CA GLN A 140 -7.53 0.94 8.45
C GLN A 140 -7.97 1.96 7.39
N THR A 141 -9.02 2.73 7.67
CA THR A 141 -9.52 3.76 6.76
C THR A 141 -8.49 4.88 6.51
N GLY A 142 -7.78 5.29 7.57
CA GLY A 142 -6.71 6.29 7.53
C GLY A 142 -5.53 5.81 6.70
N ALA A 143 -5.12 4.56 6.85
CA ALA A 143 -4.07 3.94 6.05
C ALA A 143 -4.42 3.91 4.56
N ILE A 144 -5.64 3.46 4.21
CA ILE A 144 -6.11 3.43 2.81
C ILE A 144 -6.13 4.85 2.23
N SER A 145 -6.70 5.80 2.96
CA SER A 145 -6.83 7.18 2.48
C SER A 145 -5.47 7.86 2.29
N SER A 146 -4.50 7.56 3.17
CA SER A 146 -3.13 8.08 3.09
C SER A 146 -2.34 7.48 1.93
N ALA A 147 -2.51 6.18 1.66
CA ALA A 147 -1.93 5.52 0.49
C ALA A 147 -2.47 6.14 -0.81
N ILE A 148 -3.79 6.27 -0.95
CA ILE A 148 -4.44 6.88 -2.12
C ILE A 148 -4.03 8.34 -2.30
N GLY A 149 -4.07 9.15 -1.24
CA GLY A 149 -3.68 10.56 -1.30
C GLY A 149 -2.22 10.74 -1.69
N THR A 150 -1.33 9.88 -1.19
CA THR A 150 0.09 9.96 -1.54
C THR A 150 0.36 9.50 -2.96
N PHE A 151 -0.27 8.43 -3.40
CA PHE A 151 -0.12 7.97 -4.78
C PHE A 151 -0.62 9.02 -5.78
N ALA A 152 -1.75 9.66 -5.51
CA ALA A 152 -2.25 10.77 -6.32
C ALA A 152 -1.25 11.93 -6.42
N ARG A 153 -0.56 12.27 -5.32
CA ARG A 153 0.47 13.33 -5.30
C ARG A 153 1.68 12.97 -6.16
N ILE A 154 2.14 11.73 -6.08
CA ILE A 154 3.25 11.23 -6.90
C ILE A 154 2.92 11.36 -8.40
N LEU A 155 1.73 10.92 -8.79
CA LEU A 155 1.27 11.03 -10.18
C LEU A 155 1.11 12.50 -10.59
N GLY A 156 0.55 13.35 -9.73
CA GLY A 156 0.38 14.79 -10.01
C GLY A 156 1.68 15.57 -10.15
N ALA A 157 2.69 15.29 -9.31
CA ALA A 157 4.01 15.93 -9.39
C ALA A 157 4.74 15.56 -10.69
N SER A 158 4.58 14.32 -11.15
CA SER A 158 5.18 13.84 -12.41
C SER A 158 4.58 14.48 -13.66
N SER A 159 3.35 15.01 -13.58
CA SER A 159 2.67 15.65 -14.72
C SER A 159 3.19 17.06 -15.02
N LYS A 160 3.73 17.75 -14.00
CA LYS A 160 4.25 19.12 -14.13
C LYS A 160 5.71 19.20 -14.59
N ALA A 161 6.39 18.06 -14.74
CA ALA A 161 7.79 17.97 -15.14
C ALA A 161 7.98 17.68 -16.64
N LYS A 162 6.89 17.60 -17.40
CA LYS A 162 6.87 17.63 -18.88
C LYS A 162 6.40 18.99 -19.35
#